data_AF-A0A950P3N2-F1
#
_entry.id   AF-A0A950P3N2-F1
#
_cell.length_a   1.000
_cell.length_b   1.000
_cell.length_c   1.000
_cell.angle_alpha   90.00
_cell.angle_beta   90.00
_cell.angle_gamma   90.00
#
_symmetry.space_group_name_H-M   'P 1'
#
loop_
_entity.id
_entity.type
_entity.pdbx_description
1 polymer ?
#
loop_
_entity_poly.entity_id
_entity_poly.type
_entity_poly.pdbx_seq_one_letter_code
_entity_poly.pdbx_strand_id
1 'polypeptide(L)'
;MSLNPLPMRRQLANAFLPRQASRVESRRVSLHDGARTTVHVANFECSAYTPRVVVLEQPARLVRWCREHEIRHAVVGGFFLRPDYAPLGEVRLAGQAQAFVPFTAPWGDVRACVQIVDGEPRIASR
;
A
#
# COMPACT_ATOMS: atom_id res chain seq x y z
N MET A 1 -56.35 -29.06 -10.37
CA MET A 1 -55.89 -27.74 -10.83
C MET A 1 -56.26 -26.70 -9.79
N SER A 2 -55.29 -26.23 -8.99
CA SER A 2 -55.13 -24.83 -8.60
C SER A 2 -53.93 -24.77 -7.66
N LEU A 3 -52.92 -24.01 -8.09
CA LEU A 3 -51.66 -23.80 -7.40
C LEU A 3 -51.89 -22.84 -6.23
N ASN A 4 -51.52 -23.24 -5.01
CA ASN A 4 -51.31 -22.29 -3.93
C ASN A 4 -49.84 -21.88 -3.90
N PRO A 5 -49.53 -20.57 -3.93
CA PRO A 5 -48.16 -20.09 -4.05
C PRO A 5 -47.36 -20.29 -2.76
N LEU A 6 -46.09 -20.67 -2.92
CA LEU A 6 -45.09 -20.77 -1.87
C LEU A 6 -44.91 -19.42 -1.15
N PRO A 7 -44.60 -19.41 0.16
CA PRO A 7 -44.38 -18.17 0.89
C PRO A 7 -43.17 -17.42 0.34
N MET A 8 -43.36 -16.10 0.17
CA MET A 8 -42.38 -15.13 -0.28
C MET A 8 -41.02 -15.36 0.38
N ARG A 9 -39.99 -15.48 -0.48
CA ARG A 9 -38.58 -15.40 -0.13
C ARG A 9 -38.37 -14.30 0.92
N ARG A 10 -37.87 -14.69 2.10
CA ARG A 10 -37.06 -13.84 2.97
C ARG A 10 -35.74 -13.51 2.24
N GLN A 11 -35.82 -12.70 1.19
CA GLN A 11 -34.72 -11.85 0.78
C GLN A 11 -34.88 -10.53 1.57
N LEU A 12 -33.76 -9.89 1.90
CA LEU A 12 -33.61 -8.75 2.83
C LEU A 12 -33.43 -9.25 4.28
N ALA A 13 -32.25 -9.26 4.87
CA ALA A 13 -31.19 -8.27 4.79
C ALA A 13 -29.81 -8.92 5.00
N ASN A 14 -29.05 -9.13 3.92
CA ASN A 14 -27.64 -8.74 4.01
C ASN A 14 -27.67 -7.22 4.00
N ALA A 15 -28.01 -6.64 5.16
CA ALA A 15 -27.79 -5.23 5.39
C ALA A 15 -26.35 -4.97 4.95
N PHE A 16 -26.19 -3.99 4.06
CA PHE A 16 -24.92 -3.38 3.71
C PHE A 16 -24.25 -2.91 5.01
N LEU A 17 -23.64 -3.83 5.75
CA LEU A 17 -22.65 -3.46 6.73
C LEU A 17 -21.58 -2.78 5.89
N PRO A 18 -21.28 -1.49 6.12
CA PRO A 18 -20.27 -0.81 5.34
C PRO A 18 -19.02 -1.65 5.45
N ARG A 19 -18.58 -2.20 4.32
CA ARG A 19 -17.32 -2.90 4.22
C ARG A 19 -16.28 -1.90 4.72
N GLN A 20 -15.53 -2.26 5.75
CA GLN A 20 -14.58 -1.33 6.34
C GLN A 20 -13.57 -0.96 5.24
N ALA A 21 -13.64 0.28 4.74
CA ALA A 21 -12.87 0.72 3.59
C ALA A 21 -11.34 0.59 3.79
N SER A 22 -10.92 0.50 5.05
CA SER A 22 -9.54 0.17 5.45
C SER A 22 -9.52 -0.69 6.71
N ARG A 23 -8.63 -1.67 6.78
CA ARG A 23 -8.38 -2.49 7.98
C ARG A 23 -6.89 -2.52 8.30
N VAL A 24 -6.52 -2.13 9.51
CA VAL A 24 -5.15 -2.23 10.03
C VAL A 24 -5.10 -3.24 11.15
N GLU A 25 -4.15 -4.16 11.11
CA GLU A 25 -3.95 -5.16 12.15
C GLU A 25 -2.47 -5.44 12.39
N SER A 26 -2.16 -5.94 13.59
CA SER A 26 -0.82 -6.37 13.97
C SER A 26 -0.91 -7.77 14.54
N ARG A 27 -0.02 -8.65 14.09
CA ARG A 27 0.03 -10.04 14.57
C ARG A 27 1.46 -10.45 14.85
N ARG A 28 1.66 -11.20 15.94
CA ARG A 28 2.93 -11.86 16.21
C ARG A 28 2.93 -13.22 15.50
N VAL A 29 3.96 -13.47 14.70
CA VAL A 29 4.10 -14.69 13.91
C VAL A 29 5.37 -15.42 14.32
N SER A 30 5.33 -16.75 14.25
CA SER A 30 6.51 -17.61 14.38
C SER A 30 7.02 -17.96 12.98
N LEU A 31 8.32 -17.90 12.79
CA LEU A 31 9.01 -18.30 11.57
C LEU A 31 9.40 -19.78 11.64
N HIS A 32 9.82 -20.35 10.51
CA HIS A 32 10.13 -21.79 10.40
C HIS A 32 11.31 -22.23 11.28
N ASP A 33 12.17 -21.30 11.68
CA ASP A 33 13.34 -21.50 12.54
C ASP A 33 13.01 -21.31 14.04
N GLY A 34 11.73 -21.09 14.38
CA GLY A 34 11.28 -20.81 15.74
C GLY A 34 11.43 -19.35 16.18
N ALA A 35 12.04 -18.49 15.36
CA ALA A 35 12.11 -17.05 15.65
C ALA A 35 10.71 -16.43 15.64
N ARG A 36 10.53 -15.33 16.38
CA ARG A 36 9.26 -14.60 16.47
C ARG A 36 9.42 -13.18 15.96
N THR A 37 8.47 -12.73 15.14
CA THR A 37 8.42 -11.35 14.66
C THR A 37 7.00 -10.80 14.72
N THR A 38 6.86 -9.50 14.53
CA THR A 38 5.56 -8.82 14.43
C THR A 38 5.35 -8.36 12.99
N VAL A 39 4.19 -8.67 12.44
CA VAL A 39 3.77 -8.21 11.12
C VAL A 39 2.64 -7.20 11.32
N HIS A 40 2.80 -6.02 10.73
CA HIS A 40 1.78 -4.99 10.63
C HIS A 40 1.20 -5.03 9.21
N VAL A 41 -0.13 -5.14 9.09
CA VAL A 41 -0.83 -5.25 7.81
C VAL A 41 -1.88 -4.15 7.73
N ALA A 42 -1.91 -3.43 6.61
CA ALA A 42 -2.96 -2.48 6.28
C ALA A 42 -3.58 -2.88 4.94
N ASN A 43 -4.90 -3.09 4.93
CA ASN A 43 -5.70 -3.40 3.76
C ASN A 43 -6.57 -2.19 3.44
N PHE A 44 -6.61 -1.79 2.17
CA PHE A 44 -7.41 -0.66 1.69
C PHE A 44 -8.27 -1.11 0.52
N GLU A 45 -9.52 -0.68 0.48
CA GLU A 45 -10.40 -0.89 -0.66
C GLU A 45 -10.04 0.12 -1.76
N CYS A 46 -9.67 -0.37 -2.96
CA CYS A 46 -9.24 0.50 -4.06
C CYS A 46 -10.33 1.48 -4.53
N SER A 47 -11.61 1.18 -4.30
CA SER A 47 -12.74 2.08 -4.61
C SER A 47 -12.80 3.31 -3.67
N ALA A 48 -12.20 3.23 -2.48
CA ALA A 48 -12.28 4.25 -1.45
C ALA A 48 -10.94 4.96 -1.20
N TYR A 49 -9.82 4.40 -1.69
CA TYR A 49 -8.48 4.91 -1.48
C TYR A 49 -7.68 4.96 -2.78
N THR A 50 -7.05 6.10 -3.04
CA THR A 50 -6.08 6.26 -4.13
C THR A 50 -4.67 6.33 -3.56
N PRO A 51 -3.76 5.39 -3.91
CA PRO A 51 -2.38 5.46 -3.47
C PRO A 51 -1.64 6.62 -4.15
N ARG A 52 -0.64 7.17 -3.46
CA ARG A 52 0.26 8.20 -3.99
C ARG A 52 1.68 7.93 -3.54
N VAL A 53 2.65 8.30 -4.37
CA VAL A 53 4.07 8.33 -4.01
C VAL A 53 4.43 9.76 -3.66
N VAL A 54 5.17 9.94 -2.56
CA VAL A 54 5.69 11.23 -2.13
C VAL A 54 7.19 11.10 -1.91
N VAL A 55 7.96 12.04 -2.45
CA VAL A 55 9.37 12.23 -2.10
C VAL A 55 9.42 13.41 -1.13
N LEU A 56 10.06 13.20 0.02
CA LEU A 56 10.18 14.24 1.04
C LEU A 56 11.33 15.17 0.66
N GLU A 57 11.06 16.48 0.63
CA GLU A 57 12.08 17.50 0.32
C GLU A 57 13.21 17.51 1.36
N GLN A 58 12.87 17.23 2.62
CA GLN A 58 13.82 17.11 3.71
C GLN A 58 13.63 15.77 4.43
N PRO A 59 14.71 15.13 4.91
CA PRO A 59 14.62 13.90 5.67
C PRO A 59 13.80 14.09 6.95
N ALA A 60 12.71 13.34 7.08
CA ALA A 60 11.88 13.35 8.28
C ALA A 60 11.50 11.95 8.71
N ARG A 61 11.24 11.78 10.02
CA ARG A 61 10.58 10.56 10.52
C ARG A 61 9.17 10.52 9.94
N LEU A 62 8.80 9.41 9.29
CA LEU A 62 7.50 9.28 8.62
C LEU A 62 6.32 9.63 9.53
N VAL A 63 6.33 9.19 10.80
CA VAL A 63 5.27 9.51 11.77
C VAL A 63 5.13 11.02 12.03
N ARG A 64 6.24 11.77 12.04
CA ARG A 64 6.24 13.22 12.24
C ARG A 64 5.65 13.91 11.01
N TRP A 65 6.14 13.53 9.83
CA TRP A 65 5.65 14.05 8.56
C TRP A 65 4.16 13.79 8.38
N CYS A 66 3.69 12.57 8.66
CA CYS A 66 2.27 12.23 8.60
C CYS A 66 1.41 13.10 9.51
N ARG A 67 1.88 13.41 10.73
CA ARG A 67 1.16 14.27 11.66
C ARG A 67 1.10 15.72 11.16
N GLU A 68 2.20 16.23 10.63
CA GLU A 68 2.29 17.61 10.11
C GLU A 68 1.44 17.82 8.84
N HIS A 69 1.26 16.77 8.03
CA HIS A 69 0.50 16.82 6.78
C HIS A 69 -0.88 16.14 6.86
N GLU A 70 -1.35 15.80 8.08
CA GLU A 70 -2.65 15.14 8.33
C GLU A 70 -2.86 13.85 7.52
N ILE A 71 -1.78 13.12 7.25
CA ILE A 71 -1.80 11.85 6.51
C ILE A 71 -2.06 10.70 7.47
N ARG A 72 -3.21 10.04 7.31
CA ARG A 72 -3.64 8.93 8.17
C ARG A 72 -2.80 7.66 7.99
N HIS A 73 -2.42 7.34 6.75
CA HIS A 73 -1.74 6.09 6.42
C HIS A 73 -0.58 6.36 5.47
N ALA A 74 0.61 5.89 5.85
CA ALA A 74 1.78 5.89 4.99
C ALA A 74 2.73 4.76 5.38
N VAL A 75 3.58 4.36 4.44
CA VAL A 75 4.69 3.44 4.66
C VAL A 75 5.92 3.99 3.94
N VAL A 76 7.12 3.67 4.44
CA VAL A 76 8.35 3.97 3.71
C VAL A 76 8.39 3.09 2.46
N GLY A 77 8.51 3.70 1.29
CA GLY A 77 8.45 2.99 0.01
C GLY A 77 9.81 2.44 -0.44
N GLY A 78 10.63 3.31 -1.04
CA GLY A 78 11.90 2.94 -1.66
C GLY A 78 13.10 2.91 -0.72
N PHE A 79 14.26 2.55 -1.28
CA PHE A 79 15.55 2.65 -0.62
C PHE A 79 16.11 4.06 -0.76
N PHE A 80 16.99 4.45 0.15
CA PHE A 80 17.68 5.74 0.12
C PHE A 80 19.06 5.61 0.74
N LEU A 81 19.98 6.50 0.36
CA LEU A 81 21.33 6.56 0.88
C LEU A 81 21.43 7.53 2.06
N ARG A 82 22.37 7.31 2.97
CA ARG A 82 22.70 8.26 4.05
C ARG A 82 24.10 8.85 3.77
N PRO A 83 24.37 10.10 4.16
CA PRO A 83 23.52 11.00 4.96
C PRO A 83 22.53 11.85 4.15
N ASP A 84 22.60 11.83 2.81
CA ASP A 84 21.84 12.79 1.98
C ASP A 84 20.37 12.40 1.73
N TYR A 85 19.97 11.18 2.12
CA TYR A 85 18.63 10.62 1.91
C TYR A 85 18.18 10.61 0.45
N ALA A 86 19.13 10.66 -0.49
CA ALA A 86 18.87 10.52 -1.91
C ALA A 86 18.20 9.15 -2.19
N PRO A 87 17.12 9.10 -3.00
CA PRO A 87 16.52 7.85 -3.43
C PRO A 87 17.55 6.93 -4.10
N LEU A 88 17.56 5.66 -3.70
CA LEU A 88 18.36 4.60 -4.34
C LEU A 88 17.43 3.77 -5.23
N GLY A 89 17.55 3.97 -6.53
CA GLY A 89 16.63 3.46 -7.56
C GLY A 89 15.71 4.53 -8.13
N GLU A 90 15.20 4.28 -9.33
CA GLU A 90 14.35 5.24 -10.04
C GLU A 90 13.06 5.53 -9.25
N VAL A 91 12.72 6.82 -9.17
CA VAL A 91 11.43 7.31 -8.66
C VAL A 91 10.81 8.23 -9.70
N ARG A 92 9.52 8.00 -10.00
CA ARG A 92 8.74 8.87 -10.89
C ARG A 92 7.50 9.39 -10.17
N LEU A 93 7.25 10.68 -10.27
CA LEU A 93 6.04 11.34 -9.76
C LEU A 93 5.28 11.90 -10.95
N ALA A 94 4.01 11.50 -11.11
CA ALA A 94 3.19 11.90 -12.27
C ALA A 94 3.92 11.72 -13.63
N GLY A 95 4.65 10.61 -13.77
CA GLY A 95 5.45 10.30 -14.96
C GLY A 95 6.82 11.00 -15.05
N GLN A 96 7.08 12.01 -14.21
CA GLN A 96 8.34 12.76 -14.19
C GLN A 96 9.40 12.07 -13.33
N ALA A 97 10.57 11.82 -13.91
CA ALA A 97 11.71 11.27 -13.19
C ALA A 97 12.20 12.25 -12.11
N GLN A 98 12.47 11.72 -10.92
CA GLN A 98 13.09 12.46 -9.82
C GLN A 98 14.59 12.19 -9.80
N ALA A 99 15.37 13.05 -9.11
CA ALA A 99 16.78 12.77 -8.88
C ALA A 99 16.95 11.49 -8.05
N PHE A 100 17.83 10.58 -8.49
CA PHE A 100 18.09 9.32 -7.81
C PHE A 100 19.53 8.84 -8.05
N VAL A 101 19.99 7.96 -7.17
CA VAL A 101 21.22 7.19 -7.35
C VAL A 101 20.86 5.82 -7.93
N PRO A 102 21.46 5.38 -9.05
CA PRO A 102 21.16 4.08 -9.62
C PRO A 102 21.68 2.96 -8.71
N PHE A 103 21.00 1.81 -8.74
CA PHE A 103 21.55 0.59 -8.14
C PHE A 103 22.77 0.12 -8.92
N THR A 104 23.73 -0.49 -8.23
CA THR A 104 24.82 -1.24 -8.88
C THR A 104 24.24 -2.35 -9.75
N ALA A 105 24.81 -2.55 -10.94
CA ALA A 105 24.41 -3.66 -11.80
C ALA A 105 24.64 -5.02 -11.11
N PRO A 106 23.78 -6.03 -11.34
CA PRO A 106 22.59 -6.01 -12.21
C PRO A 106 21.31 -5.57 -11.48
N TRP A 107 21.42 -5.10 -10.23
CA TRP A 107 20.28 -4.94 -9.34
C TRP A 107 19.28 -3.89 -9.82
N GLY A 108 19.71 -2.91 -10.63
CA GLY A 108 18.79 -1.95 -11.25
C GLY A 108 17.77 -2.59 -12.18
N ASP A 109 18.14 -3.69 -12.86
CA ASP A 109 17.36 -4.28 -13.95
C ASP A 109 16.46 -5.43 -13.48
N VAL A 110 16.82 -6.08 -12.36
CA VAL A 110 16.10 -7.28 -11.87
C VAL A 110 15.17 -6.99 -10.69
N ARG A 111 15.16 -5.76 -10.17
CA ARG A 111 14.35 -5.39 -9.01
C ARG A 111 12.92 -5.04 -9.41
N ALA A 112 11.99 -5.43 -8.55
CA ALA A 112 10.60 -5.01 -8.66
C ALA A 112 10.42 -3.53 -8.28
N CYS A 113 9.39 -2.92 -8.84
CA CYS A 113 8.93 -1.57 -8.60
C CYS A 113 7.42 -1.60 -8.28
N VAL A 114 6.98 -0.68 -7.42
CA VAL A 114 5.55 -0.38 -7.25
C VAL A 114 5.20 0.72 -8.25
N GLN A 115 4.33 0.41 -9.19
CA GLN A 115 3.80 1.36 -10.16
C GLN A 115 2.34 1.68 -9.80
N ILE A 116 1.94 2.94 -9.96
CA ILE A 116 0.54 3.36 -9.85
C ILE A 116 0.11 3.84 -11.22
N VAL A 117 -0.76 3.08 -11.88
CA VAL A 117 -1.27 3.37 -13.23
C VAL A 117 -2.78 3.47 -13.12
N ASP A 118 -3.37 4.57 -13.60
CA ASP A 118 -4.81 4.83 -13.52
C ASP A 118 -5.39 4.71 -12.09
N GLY A 119 -4.57 5.06 -11.09
CA GLY A 119 -4.93 4.96 -9.66
C GLY A 119 -4.78 3.56 -9.06
N GLU A 120 -4.40 2.55 -9.85
CA GLU A 120 -4.23 1.18 -9.40
C GLU A 120 -2.76 0.85 -9.11
N PRO A 121 -2.44 0.37 -7.88
CA PRO A 121 -1.10 -0.06 -7.55
C PRO A 121 -0.82 -1.47 -8.09
N ARG A 122 0.34 -1.66 -8.72
CA ARG A 122 0.85 -2.97 -9.17
C ARG A 122 2.33 -3.13 -8.85
N ILE A 123 2.76 -4.39 -8.75
CA ILE A 123 4.17 -4.74 -8.67
C ILE A 123 4.60 -5.18 -10.07
N ALA A 124 5.62 -4.54 -10.62
CA ALA A 124 6.14 -4.83 -11.95
C ALA A 124 7.68 -4.77 -11.93
N SER A 125 8.32 -5.25 -12.99
CA SER A 125 9.68 -4.81 -13.31
C SER A 125 9.69 -3.30 -13.60
N ARG A 126 10.88 -2.70 -13.58
CA ARG A 126 11.08 -1.31 -13.99
C ARG A 126 10.35 -0.99 -15.30
#